data_AF-A0A1Q7HYR5-F1
#
_entry.id   AF-A0A1Q7HYR5-F1
#
_cell.length_a   1.000
_cell.length_b   1.000
_cell.length_c   1.000
_cell.angle_alpha   90.00
_cell.angle_beta   90.00
_cell.angle_gamma   90.00
#
_symmetry.space_group_name_H-M   'P 1'
#
loop_
_entity.id
_entity.type
_entity.pdbx_description
1 polymer ?
#
loop_
_entity_poly.entity_id
_entity_poly.type
_entity_poly.pdbx_seq_one_letter_code
_entity_poly.pdbx_strand_id
1 'polypeptide(L)'
;MRTLTIEGGSDRGVAVGDVVVAEQGLVGRVTQVFSTYSRVLPVTDSGSSIVATVQRSRASGIVHGVFGETLALEWVLQTEQVAPGDVVITAGLALNNEVRSLYPNGLVIGTVVDVQKADVQPYQKAVVTPAVDFRKLERVLVVKTN
;
A
#
# COMPACT_ATOMS: atom_id res chain seq x y z
N MET A 1 14.10 -1.43 8.81
CA MET A 1 13.78 -1.73 7.40
C MET A 1 13.61 -3.23 7.26
N ARG A 2 12.38 -3.68 7.06
CA ARG A 2 11.98 -5.05 6.74
C ARG A 2 11.84 -5.15 5.23
N THR A 3 12.30 -6.27 4.67
CA THR A 3 12.13 -6.58 3.26
C THR A 3 11.64 -8.01 3.13
N LEU A 4 10.83 -8.27 2.13
CA LEU A 4 10.42 -9.63 1.75
C LEU A 4 11.26 -10.06 0.55
N THR A 5 11.67 -11.32 0.53
CA THR A 5 12.31 -11.91 -0.64
C THR A 5 11.29 -12.78 -1.35
N ILE A 6 11.18 -12.63 -2.67
CA ILE A 6 10.31 -13.45 -3.51
C ILE A 6 11.16 -14.24 -4.50
N GLU A 7 10.74 -15.46 -4.80
CA GLU A 7 11.30 -16.22 -5.91
C GLU A 7 10.79 -15.63 -7.23
N GLY A 8 11.73 -15.37 -8.15
CA GLY A 8 11.46 -14.63 -9.37
C GLY A 8 12.31 -13.37 -9.46
N GLY A 9 13.21 -13.38 -10.43
CA GLY A 9 14.13 -12.28 -10.71
C GLY A 9 14.08 -11.85 -12.17
N SER A 10 15.14 -11.23 -12.66
CA SER A 10 15.24 -10.77 -14.04
C SER A 10 15.07 -11.89 -15.07
N ASP A 11 15.43 -13.13 -14.72
CA ASP A 11 15.28 -14.30 -15.60
C ASP A 11 13.80 -14.64 -15.88
N ARG A 12 12.90 -14.18 -15.01
CA ARG A 12 11.44 -14.26 -15.18
C ARG A 12 10.82 -12.90 -15.55
N GLY A 13 11.66 -11.95 -15.95
CA GLY A 13 11.27 -10.64 -16.40
C GLY A 13 10.89 -9.66 -15.28
N VAL A 14 11.13 -9.94 -14.00
CA VAL A 14 10.84 -9.00 -12.90
C VAL A 14 11.73 -7.76 -13.02
N ALA A 15 11.17 -6.57 -12.74
CA ALA A 15 11.88 -5.30 -12.79
C ALA A 15 11.70 -4.50 -11.49
N VAL A 16 12.66 -3.63 -11.18
CA VAL A 16 12.53 -2.67 -10.08
C VAL A 16 11.34 -1.77 -10.36
N GLY A 17 10.48 -1.60 -9.36
CA GLY A 17 9.25 -0.83 -9.47
C GLY A 17 8.00 -1.67 -9.71
N ASP A 18 8.13 -2.93 -10.15
CA ASP A 18 6.97 -3.81 -10.30
C ASP A 18 6.22 -3.97 -8.97
N VAL A 19 4.90 -4.08 -9.08
CA VAL A 19 4.00 -4.17 -7.93
C VAL A 19 3.76 -5.63 -7.57
N VAL A 20 3.83 -5.95 -6.28
CA VAL A 20 3.61 -7.30 -5.77
C VAL A 20 2.26 -7.36 -5.07
N VAL A 21 1.43 -8.31 -5.49
CA VAL A 21 0.08 -8.52 -4.95
C VAL A 21 -0.12 -9.97 -4.54
N ALA A 22 -1.07 -10.18 -3.65
CA ALA A 22 -1.63 -11.47 -3.31
C ALA A 22 -3.14 -11.44 -3.59
N GLU A 23 -3.82 -12.58 -3.43
CA GLU A 23 -5.27 -12.69 -3.63
C GLU A 23 -6.05 -11.64 -2.81
N GLN A 24 -5.60 -11.33 -1.61
CA GLN A 24 -6.29 -10.43 -0.69
C GLN A 24 -5.99 -8.95 -0.97
N GLY A 25 -4.86 -8.62 -1.60
CA GLY A 25 -4.47 -7.23 -1.82
C GLY A 25 -2.98 -7.00 -2.03
N LEU A 26 -2.58 -5.75 -1.82
CA LEU A 26 -1.23 -5.25 -2.06
C LEU A 26 -0.25 -5.79 -1.02
N VAL A 27 0.82 -6.42 -1.51
CA VAL A 27 1.94 -6.89 -0.69
C VAL A 27 3.00 -5.81 -0.57
N GLY A 28 3.34 -5.15 -1.68
CA GLY A 28 4.38 -4.12 -1.72
C GLY A 28 4.91 -3.86 -3.12
N ARG A 29 6.16 -3.41 -3.22
CA ARG A 29 6.82 -3.10 -4.49
C ARG A 29 8.23 -3.65 -4.54
N VAL A 30 8.66 -4.11 -5.71
CA VAL A 30 10.02 -4.57 -5.94
C VAL A 30 11.00 -3.38 -5.86
N THR A 31 12.01 -3.50 -5.01
CA THR A 31 13.06 -2.49 -4.82
C THR A 31 14.42 -2.94 -5.32
N GLN A 32 14.67 -4.25 -5.37
CA GLN A 32 15.91 -4.82 -5.92
C GLN A 32 15.59 -6.10 -6.69
N VAL A 33 16.27 -6.31 -7.81
CA VAL A 33 16.13 -7.49 -8.65
C VAL A 33 17.49 -8.16 -8.82
N PHE A 34 17.51 -9.47 -8.67
CA PHE A 34 18.63 -10.36 -8.98
C PHE A 34 18.18 -11.35 -10.06
N SER A 35 19.05 -12.26 -10.50
CA SER A 35 18.74 -13.20 -11.59
C SER A 35 17.50 -14.05 -11.30
N THR A 36 17.48 -14.68 -10.12
CA THR A 36 16.48 -15.69 -9.74
C THR A 36 15.52 -15.24 -8.63
N TYR A 37 15.80 -14.13 -7.95
CA TYR A 37 14.97 -13.63 -6.85
C TYR A 37 14.93 -12.09 -6.84
N SER A 38 13.98 -11.55 -6.09
CA SER A 38 13.83 -10.11 -5.93
C SER A 38 13.53 -9.74 -4.48
N ARG A 39 13.84 -8.49 -4.11
CA ARG A 39 13.47 -7.92 -2.82
C ARG A 39 12.31 -6.96 -2.98
N VAL A 40 11.39 -7.06 -2.05
CA VAL A 40 10.13 -6.31 -1.99
C VAL A 40 10.15 -5.46 -0.72
N LEU A 41 9.77 -4.19 -0.87
CA LEU A 41 9.40 -3.33 0.25
C LEU A 41 7.92 -3.58 0.55
N PRO A 42 7.57 -4.25 1.67
CA PRO A 42 6.18 -4.53 2.00
C PRO A 42 5.44 -3.27 2.44
N VAL A 43 4.12 -3.25 2.28
CA VAL A 43 3.27 -2.13 2.72
C VAL A 43 3.36 -1.85 4.23
N THR A 44 3.71 -2.88 5.01
CA THR A 44 3.85 -2.84 6.47
C THR A 44 5.21 -2.32 6.94
N ASP A 45 6.18 -2.08 6.04
CA ASP A 45 7.42 -1.42 6.42
C ASP A 45 7.21 0.10 6.56
N SER A 46 7.85 0.71 7.55
CA SER A 46 7.77 2.16 7.80
C SER A 46 8.37 3.01 6.69
N GLY A 47 9.25 2.43 5.85
CA GLY A 47 9.76 3.07 4.64
C GLY A 47 8.80 3.02 3.45
N SER A 48 7.69 2.27 3.54
CA SER A 48 6.66 2.24 2.51
C SER A 48 5.75 3.47 2.65
N SER A 49 5.56 4.20 1.56
CA SER A 49 4.63 5.33 1.47
C SER A 49 3.76 5.16 0.22
N ILE A 50 2.45 5.12 0.41
CA ILE A 50 1.48 4.74 -0.61
C ILE A 50 0.39 5.80 -0.64
N VAL A 51 0.23 6.48 -1.78
CA VAL A 51 -0.92 7.38 -1.93
C VAL A 51 -2.18 6.54 -2.08
N ALA A 52 -3.13 6.78 -1.19
CA ALA A 52 -4.29 5.95 -1.01
C ALA A 52 -5.58 6.77 -1.03
N THR A 53 -6.66 6.07 -1.31
CA THR A 53 -8.01 6.61 -1.29
C THR A 53 -8.92 5.65 -0.55
N VAL A 54 -9.81 6.18 0.28
CA VAL A 54 -10.91 5.41 0.86
C VAL A 54 -11.93 5.11 -0.23
N GLN A 55 -12.20 3.84 -0.49
CA GLN A 55 -13.01 3.41 -1.63
C GLN A 55 -14.41 4.03 -1.64
N ARG A 56 -15.07 4.07 -0.46
CA ARG A 56 -16.44 4.57 -0.30
C ARG A 56 -16.54 6.08 -0.45
N SER A 57 -15.76 6.84 0.32
CA SER A 57 -15.89 8.29 0.45
C SER A 57 -14.99 9.08 -0.50
N ARG A 58 -14.02 8.40 -1.12
CA ARG A 58 -12.95 9.00 -1.92
C ARG A 58 -12.00 9.91 -1.13
N ALA A 59 -12.03 9.83 0.21
CA ALA A 59 -11.09 10.53 1.07
C ALA A 59 -9.65 10.14 0.72
N SER A 60 -8.76 11.11 0.58
CA SER A 60 -7.38 10.87 0.12
C SER A 60 -6.38 11.03 1.25
N GLY A 61 -5.34 10.21 1.24
CA GLY A 61 -4.28 10.26 2.23
C GLY A 61 -3.06 9.44 1.84
N ILE A 62 -2.15 9.27 2.78
CA ILE A 62 -0.94 8.48 2.61
C ILE A 62 -0.96 7.33 3.61
N VAL A 63 -0.81 6.11 3.11
CA VAL A 63 -0.62 4.91 3.92
C VAL A 63 0.86 4.62 4.10
N HIS A 64 1.27 4.33 5.33
CA HIS A 64 2.57 3.76 5.64
C HIS A 64 2.47 2.71 6.75
N GLY A 65 3.46 1.83 6.83
CA GLY A 65 3.54 0.81 7.87
C GLY A 65 3.87 1.42 9.23
N VAL A 66 3.20 0.95 10.28
CA VAL A 66 3.52 1.28 11.68
C VAL A 66 3.96 0.02 12.44
N PHE A 67 4.47 0.21 13.65
CA PHE A 67 4.91 -0.90 14.49
C PHE A 67 3.70 -1.78 14.87
N GLY A 68 3.83 -3.11 14.76
CA GLY A 68 2.79 -4.06 15.19
C GLY A 68 1.83 -4.57 14.10
N GLU A 69 2.27 -4.64 12.83
CA GLU A 69 1.50 -5.20 11.69
C GLU A 69 0.25 -4.41 11.29
N THR A 70 0.08 -3.19 11.82
CA THR A 70 -0.95 -2.26 11.37
C THR A 70 -0.38 -1.21 10.42
N LEU A 71 -1.27 -0.50 9.73
CA LEU A 71 -0.95 0.61 8.85
C LEU A 71 -1.60 1.87 9.41
N ALA A 72 -1.01 3.03 9.12
CA ALA A 72 -1.62 4.32 9.37
C ALA A 72 -2.00 4.96 8.03
N LEU A 73 -3.25 5.39 7.90
CA LEU A 73 -3.71 6.31 6.86
C LEU A 73 -3.67 7.72 7.44
N GLU A 74 -2.75 8.55 6.96
CA GLU A 74 -2.55 9.92 7.43
C GLU A 74 -2.83 10.95 6.34
N TRP A 75 -2.80 12.23 6.73
CA TRP A 75 -2.99 13.39 5.85
C TRP A 75 -4.37 13.45 5.18
N VAL A 76 -5.37 12.83 5.80
CA VAL A 76 -6.76 12.92 5.37
C VAL A 76 -7.36 14.21 5.89
N LEU A 77 -8.03 15.01 5.05
CA LEU A 77 -8.65 16.25 5.51
C LEU A 77 -9.76 15.96 6.54
N GLN A 78 -9.89 16.78 7.59
CA GLN A 78 -10.96 16.64 8.59
C GLN A 78 -12.37 16.69 7.99
N THR A 79 -12.54 17.38 6.86
CA THR A 79 -13.80 17.51 6.13
C THR A 79 -14.18 16.24 5.38
N GLU A 80 -13.24 15.32 5.16
CA GLU A 80 -13.48 14.06 4.47
C GLU A 80 -14.01 12.99 5.42
N GLN A 81 -14.79 12.05 4.87
CA GLN A 81 -15.41 10.99 5.66
C GLN A 81 -14.53 9.73 5.67
N VAL A 82 -14.16 9.27 6.85
CA VAL A 82 -13.52 7.98 7.08
C VAL A 82 -14.20 7.32 8.27
N ALA A 83 -14.52 6.03 8.16
CA ALA A 83 -15.16 5.25 9.21
C ALA A 83 -14.55 3.85 9.34
N PRO A 84 -14.58 3.23 10.53
CA PRO A 84 -14.28 1.81 10.67
C PRO A 84 -15.09 0.95 9.69
N GLY A 85 -14.44 -0.04 9.09
CA GLY A 85 -14.99 -0.87 8.01
C GLY A 85 -14.74 -0.32 6.60
N ASP A 86 -14.27 0.92 6.45
CA ASP A 86 -13.92 1.47 5.14
C ASP A 86 -12.71 0.75 4.53
N VAL A 87 -12.82 0.40 3.24
CA VAL A 87 -11.72 -0.19 2.47
C VAL A 87 -10.80 0.92 1.95
N VAL A 88 -9.50 0.74 2.15
CA VAL A 88 -8.45 1.63 1.66
C VAL A 88 -7.78 1.00 0.45
N ILE A 89 -7.70 1.74 -0.66
CA ILE A 89 -7.14 1.29 -1.93
C ILE A 89 -6.03 2.23 -2.41
N THR A 90 -5.14 1.75 -3.28
CA THR A 90 -4.16 2.60 -3.96
C THR A 90 -4.85 3.64 -4.85
N ALA A 91 -4.42 4.90 -4.75
CA ALA A 91 -5.03 6.00 -5.50
C ALA A 91 -4.63 6.05 -6.97
N GLY A 92 -3.52 5.39 -7.36
CA GLY A 92 -3.04 5.35 -8.75
C GLY A 92 -2.88 6.71 -9.41
N LEU A 93 -2.41 7.73 -8.67
CA LEU A 93 -2.30 9.10 -9.17
C LEU A 93 -1.53 9.19 -10.49
N ALA A 94 -2.24 9.65 -11.51
CA ALA A 94 -1.70 10.19 -12.75
C ALA A 94 -2.03 11.68 -12.83
N LEU A 95 -1.01 12.52 -12.96
CA LEU A 95 -1.17 13.96 -13.21
C LEU A 95 -0.73 14.23 -14.65
N ASN A 96 -1.61 14.78 -15.48
CA ASN A 96 -1.27 15.27 -16.84
C ASN A 96 -0.50 14.25 -17.71
N ASN A 97 -0.97 12.99 -17.73
CA ASN A 97 -0.33 11.85 -18.41
C ASN A 97 1.00 11.36 -17.80
N GLU A 98 1.43 11.91 -16.66
CA GLU A 98 2.51 11.36 -15.83
C GLU A 98 1.92 10.54 -14.67
N VAL A 99 2.15 9.24 -14.66
CA VAL A 99 1.86 8.39 -13.50
C VAL A 99 2.91 8.66 -12.43
N ARG A 100 2.56 9.38 -11.36
CA ARG A 100 3.46 9.60 -10.21
C ARG A 100 3.30 8.53 -9.13
N SER A 101 2.16 7.85 -9.10
CA SER A 101 1.96 6.74 -8.16
C SER A 101 2.83 5.55 -8.56
N LEU A 102 3.57 5.02 -7.60
CA LEU A 102 4.34 3.77 -7.76
C LEU A 102 3.44 2.53 -7.86
N TYR A 103 2.12 2.72 -7.76
CA TYR A 103 1.11 1.67 -7.72
C TYR A 103 -0.04 2.03 -8.67
N PRO A 104 -0.61 1.07 -9.42
CA PRO A 104 -1.83 1.29 -10.19
C PRO A 104 -3.01 1.60 -9.26
N ASN A 105 -4.08 2.19 -9.80
CA ASN A 105 -5.28 2.49 -9.02
C ASN A 105 -6.03 1.21 -8.64
N GLY A 106 -6.57 1.15 -7.42
CA GLY A 106 -7.60 0.17 -7.05
C GLY A 106 -7.12 -1.09 -6.35
N LEU A 107 -5.82 -1.20 -6.04
CA LEU A 107 -5.31 -2.33 -5.26
C LEU A 107 -5.70 -2.15 -3.79
N VAL A 108 -6.32 -3.18 -3.21
CA VAL A 108 -6.71 -3.17 -1.79
C VAL A 108 -5.47 -3.15 -0.91
N ILE A 109 -5.40 -2.17 0.00
CA ILE A 109 -4.34 -2.05 0.98
C ILE A 109 -4.80 -2.67 2.30
N GLY A 110 -6.02 -2.36 2.73
CA GLY A 110 -6.54 -2.81 4.02
C GLY A 110 -7.90 -2.22 4.37
N THR A 111 -8.32 -2.43 5.61
CA THR A 111 -9.59 -1.96 6.16
C THR A 111 -9.36 -1.07 7.37
N VAL A 112 -10.03 0.07 7.44
CA VAL A 112 -10.01 0.96 8.60
C VAL A 112 -10.60 0.26 9.81
N VAL A 113 -9.90 0.30 10.94
CA VAL A 113 -10.36 -0.26 12.22
C VAL A 113 -10.59 0.80 13.29
N ASP A 114 -9.94 1.96 13.17
CA ASP A 114 -10.08 3.09 14.10
C ASP A 114 -9.83 4.42 13.37
N VAL A 115 -10.48 5.49 13.81
CA VAL A 115 -10.33 6.84 13.25
C VAL A 115 -10.05 7.82 14.37
N GLN A 116 -8.93 8.52 14.27
CA GLN A 116 -8.43 9.44 15.28
C GLN A 116 -8.50 10.86 14.73
N LYS A 117 -9.42 11.63 15.31
CA LYS A 117 -9.58 13.05 15.02
C LYS A 117 -8.96 13.88 16.14
N ALA A 118 -8.34 15.00 15.78
CA ALA A 118 -7.86 15.99 16.74
C ALA A 118 -8.55 17.32 16.41
N ASP A 119 -9.21 17.91 17.41
CA ASP A 119 -10.13 19.06 17.24
C ASP A 119 -9.49 20.32 16.61
N VAL A 120 -8.16 20.43 16.66
CA VAL A 120 -7.42 21.63 16.21
C VAL A 120 -6.57 21.35 14.96
N GLN A 121 -6.48 20.10 14.49
CA GLN A 121 -5.63 19.76 13.35
C GLN A 121 -6.43 19.76 12.04
N PRO A 122 -5.88 20.29 10.93
CA PRO A 122 -6.56 20.27 9.63
C PRO A 122 -6.71 18.85 9.03
N TYR A 123 -5.93 17.90 9.54
CA TYR A 123 -5.94 16.51 9.11
C TYR A 123 -6.40 15.55 10.22
N GLN A 124 -6.96 14.42 9.81
CA GLN A 124 -7.26 13.26 10.65
C GLN A 124 -6.39 12.07 10.20
N LYS A 125 -6.32 11.06 11.07
CA LYS A 125 -5.63 9.79 10.77
C LYS A 125 -6.53 8.61 11.08
N ALA A 126 -6.26 7.47 10.45
CA ALA A 126 -6.98 6.23 10.70
C ALA A 126 -6.00 5.06 10.83
N VAL A 127 -6.32 4.12 11.71
CA VAL A 127 -5.61 2.85 11.82
C VAL A 127 -6.24 1.87 10.83
N VAL A 128 -5.40 1.18 10.07
CA VAL A 128 -5.81 0.27 9.01
C VAL A 128 -5.17 -1.09 9.25
N THR A 129 -5.97 -2.15 9.21
CA THR A 129 -5.44 -3.52 9.17
C THR A 129 -5.13 -3.89 7.73
N PRO A 130 -3.89 -4.35 7.41
CA PRO A 130 -3.55 -4.81 6.07
C PRO A 130 -4.51 -5.90 5.58
N ALA A 131 -4.82 -5.90 4.28
CA ALA A 131 -5.64 -6.96 3.70
C ALA A 131 -4.86 -8.29 3.59
N VAL A 132 -3.54 -8.22 3.46
CA VAL A 132 -2.65 -9.39 3.39
C VAL A 132 -2.16 -9.76 4.79
N ASP A 133 -2.38 -11.02 5.21
CA ASP A 133 -1.70 -11.60 6.38
C ASP A 133 -0.31 -12.10 5.95
N PHE A 134 0.71 -11.28 6.21
CA PHE A 134 2.10 -11.56 5.84
C PHE A 134 2.68 -12.82 6.47
N ARG A 135 2.07 -13.34 7.55
CA ARG A 135 2.53 -14.57 8.23
C ARG A 135 2.06 -15.83 7.51
N LYS A 136 1.05 -15.71 6.65
CA LYS A 136 0.45 -16.81 5.87
C LYS A 136 0.68 -16.66 4.37
N LEU A 137 1.55 -15.73 3.97
CA LEU A 137 1.80 -15.42 2.58
C LEU A 137 2.73 -16.45 1.95
N GLU A 138 2.18 -17.32 1.11
CA GLU A 138 2.94 -18.38 0.42
C GLU A 138 3.24 -18.05 -1.05
N ARG A 139 2.33 -17.34 -1.71
CA ARG A 139 2.39 -17.05 -3.15
C ARG A 139 2.01 -15.61 -3.42
N VAL A 140 2.68 -15.03 -4.40
CA VAL A 140 2.46 -13.67 -4.86
C VAL A 140 2.45 -13.60 -6.38
N LEU A 141 1.83 -12.56 -6.91
CA LEU A 141 1.89 -12.20 -8.31
C LEU A 141 2.66 -10.88 -8.45
N VAL A 142 3.49 -10.82 -9.48
CA VAL A 142 4.20 -9.60 -9.87
C VAL A 142 3.46 -8.98 -11.03
N VAL A 143 2.97 -7.75 -10.83
CA VAL A 143 2.25 -6.96 -11.82
C VAL A 143 3.20 -5.94 -12.43
N LYS A 144 3.30 -5.99 -13.75
CA LYS A 144 4.09 -5.05 -14.54
C LYS A 144 3.45 -3.67 -14.55
N THR A 145 4.21 -2.67 -14.16
CA THR A 145 3.86 -1.25 -14.28
C THR A 145 4.80 -0.62 -15.29
N ASN A 146 4.54 -0.89 -16.58
CA ASN A 146 5.22 -0.28 -17.71
C ASN A 146 4.37 0.84 -18.30
#